data_AF-A0A7S1SFT3-F1
#
_entry.id   AF-A0A7S1SFT3-F1
#
_cell.length_a   1.000
_cell.length_b   1.000
_cell.length_c   1.000
_cell.angle_alpha   90.00
_cell.angle_beta   90.00
_cell.angle_gamma   90.00
#
_symmetry.space_group_name_H-M   'P 1'
#
loop_
_entity.id
_entity.type
_entity.pdbx_description
1 polymer ?
#
loop_
_entity_poly.entity_id
_entity_poly.type
_entity_poly.pdbx_seq_one_letter_code
_entity_poly.pdbx_strand_id
1 'polypeptide(L)'
;MAHTGSLLFLVLCLALCWAGESTGLTAHSRLNRDDEVLVSESAECDTDPDKPRTKYEIRKAEEMERRQVQLSRNEKATKEVKKQKRREDYEALQEKLAKEKVAQEEARKNRQLKYEEEVEERAQKKLKAQAPTVDPRDPSARGSVTLRLKGPSNIPSLTLEVPLGQRLGVVAQKGSEHFRMKDINKVRLIFHGEVLKRSDTAEMHGFRQGDVLDIKQDS
;
A
#
# COMPACT_ATOMS: atom_id res chain seq x y z
N MET A 1 -7.58 -1.45 32.76
CA MET A 1 -6.44 -0.98 31.95
C MET A 1 -6.93 0.02 30.89
N ALA A 2 -7.28 1.25 31.27
CA ALA A 2 -7.90 2.24 30.37
C ALA A 2 -7.27 3.65 30.45
N HIS A 3 -6.05 3.77 30.97
CA HIS A 3 -5.39 5.07 31.17
C HIS A 3 -4.25 5.39 30.18
N THR A 4 -3.93 4.48 29.26
CA THR A 4 -2.86 4.69 28.25
C THR A 4 -3.29 5.48 27.02
N GLY A 5 -4.60 5.66 26.78
CA GLY A 5 -5.12 6.46 25.67
C GLY A 5 -5.12 7.98 25.92
N SER A 6 -5.10 8.41 27.19
CA SER A 6 -5.22 9.84 27.54
C SER A 6 -3.94 10.64 27.29
N LEU A 7 -2.77 10.00 27.32
CA LEU A 7 -1.48 10.65 27.10
C LEU A 7 -1.24 10.96 25.61
N LEU A 8 -1.69 10.10 24.71
CA LEU A 8 -1.56 10.32 23.26
C LEU A 8 -2.43 11.48 22.77
N PHE A 9 -3.60 11.70 23.38
CA PHE A 9 -4.48 12.81 23.01
C PHE A 9 -3.94 14.18 23.48
N LEU A 10 -3.35 14.23 24.68
CA LEU A 10 -2.79 15.47 25.24
C LEU A 10 -1.53 15.95 24.50
N VAL A 11 -0.69 15.02 24.02
CA VAL A 11 0.48 15.34 23.18
C VAL A 11 0.06 15.85 21.79
N LEU A 12 -1.03 15.33 21.23
CA LEU A 12 -1.56 15.79 19.94
C LEU A 12 -2.11 17.23 20.01
N CYS A 13 -2.75 17.60 21.13
CA CYS A 13 -3.25 18.97 21.33
C CYS A 13 -2.13 19.99 21.51
N LEU A 14 -1.05 19.64 22.24
CA LEU A 14 0.09 20.55 22.44
C LEU A 14 0.90 20.79 21.14
N ALA A 15 0.95 19.81 20.23
CA ALA A 15 1.56 19.97 18.91
C ALA A 15 0.78 20.94 18.00
N LEU A 16 -0.56 20.94 18.09
CA LEU A 16 -1.40 21.87 17.34
C LEU A 16 -1.35 23.30 17.90
N CYS A 17 -1.09 23.47 19.20
CA CYS A 17 -0.88 24.78 19.80
C CYS A 17 0.43 25.46 19.34
N TRP A 18 1.49 24.69 19.04
CA TRP A 18 2.77 25.24 18.55
C TRP A 18 2.83 25.46 17.03
N ALA A 19 1.95 24.82 16.25
CA ALA A 19 1.81 25.13 14.83
C ALA A 19 1.06 26.47 14.57
N GLY A 20 0.53 27.11 15.62
CA GLY A 20 -0.34 28.29 15.55
C GLY A 20 0.32 29.64 15.85
N GLU A 21 1.61 29.71 16.19
CA GLU A 21 2.27 30.97 16.59
C GLU A 21 2.99 31.72 15.46
N SER A 22 3.02 31.21 14.23
CA SER A 22 3.71 31.88 13.11
C SER A 22 2.86 32.17 11.87
N THR A 23 1.57 31.84 11.89
CA THR A 23 0.61 32.39 10.92
C THR A 23 -0.39 33.21 11.69
N GLY A 24 -0.08 34.49 11.82
CA GLY A 24 -1.03 35.49 12.26
C GLY A 24 -2.30 35.32 11.44
N LEU A 25 -3.35 34.81 12.09
CA LEU A 25 -4.73 34.97 11.67
C LEU A 25 -5.02 36.48 11.64
N THR A 26 -4.53 37.14 10.60
CA THR A 26 -5.24 38.26 10.00
C THR A 26 -6.51 37.64 9.43
N ALA A 27 -7.48 37.46 10.33
CA ALA A 27 -8.87 37.57 9.99
C ALA A 27 -9.03 38.98 9.41
N HIS A 28 -8.71 39.12 8.13
CA HIS A 28 -9.34 40.10 7.27
C HIS A 28 -10.78 39.64 7.14
N SER A 29 -11.54 39.83 8.23
CA SER A 29 -12.85 40.42 8.12
C SER A 29 -12.65 41.67 7.29
N ARG A 30 -12.68 41.50 5.96
CA ARG A 30 -13.15 42.48 5.00
C ARG A 30 -14.60 42.77 5.38
N LEU A 31 -14.78 43.41 6.53
CA LEU A 31 -15.70 44.53 6.59
C LEU A 31 -15.16 45.45 5.50
N ASN A 32 -15.80 45.44 4.34
CA ASN A 32 -15.73 46.55 3.41
C ASN A 32 -16.20 47.77 4.22
N ARG A 33 -15.24 48.44 4.84
CA ARG A 33 -15.38 49.69 5.58
C ARG A 33 -14.65 50.79 4.79
N ASP A 34 -14.71 50.67 3.47
CA ASP A 34 -14.11 51.61 2.50
C ASP A 34 -15.19 52.44 1.76
N ASP A 35 -16.46 52.33 2.14
CA ASP A 35 -17.54 53.19 1.62
C ASP A 35 -18.27 53.94 2.75
N GLU A 36 -17.57 54.29 3.84
CA GLU A 36 -17.88 55.58 4.48
C GLU A 36 -17.29 56.67 3.57
N VAL A 37 -17.98 56.89 2.44
CA VAL A 37 -18.01 58.22 1.83
C VAL A 37 -18.54 59.11 2.95
N LEU A 38 -17.63 59.81 3.63
CA LEU A 38 -17.95 60.98 4.43
C LEU A 38 -18.65 61.94 3.47
N VAL A 39 -19.97 61.80 3.38
CA VAL A 39 -20.85 62.79 2.78
C VAL A 39 -20.67 64.01 3.67
N SER A 40 -19.75 64.87 3.26
CA SER A 40 -19.56 66.18 3.87
C SER A 40 -20.94 66.79 4.03
N GLU A 41 -21.30 67.09 5.27
CA GLU A 41 -22.42 67.96 5.60
C GLU A 41 -22.42 69.17 4.67
N SER A 42 -23.64 69.62 4.34
CA SER A 42 -23.93 70.95 3.80
C SER A 42 -23.44 71.25 2.38
N ALA A 43 -24.09 70.63 1.39
CA ALA A 43 -24.62 71.42 0.28
C ALA A 43 -26.13 71.51 0.51
N GLU A 44 -26.58 72.57 1.18
CA GLU A 44 -27.98 73.01 1.11
C GLU A 44 -28.30 73.26 -0.37
N CYS A 45 -28.79 72.24 -1.06
CA CYS A 45 -29.44 72.42 -2.35
C CYS A 45 -30.80 73.03 -2.05
N ASP A 46 -30.85 74.36 -2.03
CA ASP A 46 -32.07 75.15 -2.08
C ASP A 46 -32.78 74.83 -3.41
N THR A 47 -33.52 73.72 -3.40
CA THR A 47 -34.20 73.17 -4.57
C THR A 47 -35.65 73.56 -4.42
N ASP A 48 -35.94 74.83 -4.69
CA ASP A 48 -37.31 75.31 -4.78
C ASP A 48 -38.03 74.55 -5.91
N PRO A 49 -38.96 73.63 -5.60
CA PRO A 49 -39.56 72.73 -6.58
C PRO A 49 -40.42 73.47 -7.61
N ASP A 50 -40.79 74.72 -7.33
CA ASP A 50 -41.61 75.56 -8.20
C ASP A 50 -40.80 76.44 -9.16
N LYS A 51 -39.46 76.45 -9.06
CA LYS A 51 -38.60 77.19 -10.00
C LYS A 51 -38.35 76.36 -11.27
N PRO A 52 -38.74 76.84 -12.47
CA PRO A 52 -38.47 76.12 -13.71
C PRO A 52 -36.96 76.03 -13.94
N ARG A 53 -36.47 74.79 -14.12
CA ARG A 53 -35.05 74.51 -14.36
C ARG A 53 -34.56 75.28 -15.57
N THR A 54 -33.42 75.92 -15.41
CA THR A 54 -32.73 76.58 -16.52
C THR A 54 -32.23 75.53 -17.51
N LYS A 55 -32.11 75.90 -18.80
CA LYS A 55 -31.56 75.02 -19.85
C LYS A 55 -30.14 74.50 -19.54
N TYR A 56 -29.42 75.17 -18.64
CA TYR A 56 -28.11 74.76 -18.17
C TYR A 56 -28.19 73.62 -17.15
N GLU A 57 -29.10 73.72 -16.18
CA GLU A 57 -29.31 72.68 -15.15
C GLU A 57 -29.81 71.37 -15.76
N ILE A 58 -30.67 71.44 -16.78
CA ILE A 58 -31.13 70.26 -17.52
C ILE A 58 -29.95 69.56 -18.20
N ARG A 59 -29.10 70.30 -18.93
CA ARG A 59 -27.90 69.73 -19.58
C ARG A 59 -26.92 69.12 -18.58
N LYS A 60 -26.71 69.77 -17.43
CA LYS A 60 -25.84 69.26 -16.37
C LYS A 60 -26.38 67.96 -15.78
N ALA A 61 -27.70 67.86 -15.56
CA ALA A 61 -28.33 66.64 -15.07
C ALA A 61 -28.24 65.48 -16.08
N GLU A 62 -28.49 65.73 -17.37
CA GLU A 62 -28.32 64.73 -18.43
C GLU A 62 -26.87 64.26 -18.55
N GLU A 63 -25.90 65.16 -18.42
CA GLU A 63 -24.48 64.81 -18.44
C GLU A 63 -24.10 63.94 -17.24
N MET A 64 -24.62 64.26 -16.05
CA MET A 64 -24.43 63.45 -14.83
C MET A 64 -25.03 62.04 -14.99
N GLU A 65 -26.24 61.92 -15.55
CA GLU A 65 -26.90 60.63 -15.81
C GLU A 65 -26.09 59.80 -16.82
N ARG A 66 -25.64 60.41 -17.92
CA ARG A 66 -24.78 59.73 -18.92
C ARG A 66 -23.50 59.21 -18.29
N ARG A 67 -22.83 60.02 -17.46
CA ARG A 67 -21.62 59.61 -16.74
C ARG A 67 -21.92 58.46 -15.77
N GLN A 68 -23.02 58.52 -15.01
CA GLN A 68 -23.39 57.46 -14.07
C GLN A 68 -23.67 56.12 -14.77
N VAL A 69 -24.39 56.14 -15.90
CA VAL A 69 -24.64 54.94 -16.72
C VAL A 69 -23.32 54.37 -17.26
N GLN A 70 -22.38 55.21 -17.70
CA GLN A 70 -21.08 54.76 -18.18
C GLN A 70 -20.22 54.15 -17.07
N LEU A 71 -20.20 54.76 -15.88
CA LEU A 71 -19.51 54.21 -14.70
C LEU A 71 -20.09 52.84 -14.30
N SER A 72 -21.41 52.70 -14.27
CA SER A 72 -22.08 51.42 -13.97
C SER A 72 -21.73 50.33 -14.98
N ARG A 73 -21.71 50.66 -16.29
CA ARG A 73 -21.31 49.72 -17.35
C ARG A 73 -19.85 49.30 -17.20
N ASN A 74 -18.96 50.24 -16.92
CA ASN A 74 -17.53 49.97 -16.72
C ASN A 74 -17.28 49.12 -15.47
N GLU A 75 -18.00 49.39 -14.39
CA GLU A 75 -17.93 48.59 -13.16
C GLU A 75 -18.39 47.16 -13.41
N LYS A 76 -19.50 46.96 -14.13
CA LYS A 76 -20.01 45.63 -14.50
C LYS A 76 -19.00 44.87 -15.37
N ALA A 77 -18.46 45.51 -16.41
CA ALA A 77 -17.44 44.92 -17.27
C ALA A 77 -16.18 44.54 -16.48
N THR A 78 -15.72 45.40 -15.57
CA THR A 78 -14.54 45.14 -14.72
C THR A 78 -14.79 43.96 -13.77
N LYS A 79 -16.00 43.86 -13.18
CA LYS A 79 -16.38 42.74 -12.31
C LYS A 79 -16.42 41.42 -13.09
N GLU A 80 -16.92 41.43 -14.32
CA GLU A 80 -16.98 40.23 -15.17
C GLU A 80 -15.59 39.75 -15.60
N VAL A 81 -14.72 40.67 -16.04
CA VAL A 81 -13.33 40.36 -16.38
C VAL A 81 -12.57 39.80 -15.17
N LYS A 82 -12.73 40.41 -13.98
CA LYS A 82 -12.14 39.89 -12.74
C LYS A 82 -12.66 38.49 -12.39
N LYS A 83 -13.93 38.20 -12.69
CA LYS A 83 -14.54 36.88 -12.44
C LYS A 83 -14.02 35.82 -13.41
N GLN A 84 -13.85 36.17 -14.69
CA GLN A 84 -13.25 35.27 -15.70
C GLN A 84 -11.80 34.95 -15.36
N LYS A 85 -10.98 35.97 -15.07
CA LYS A 85 -9.58 35.77 -14.69
C LYS A 85 -9.42 34.85 -13.48
N ARG A 86 -10.27 34.99 -12.46
CA ARG A 86 -10.25 34.06 -11.30
C ARG A 86 -10.59 32.62 -11.67
N ARG A 87 -11.44 32.39 -12.67
CA ARG A 87 -11.77 31.04 -13.15
C ARG A 87 -10.60 30.44 -13.91
N GLU A 88 -9.98 31.21 -14.78
CA GLU A 88 -8.76 30.82 -15.51
C GLU A 88 -7.61 30.52 -14.54
N ASP A 89 -7.39 31.37 -13.53
CA ASP A 89 -6.38 31.16 -12.50
C ASP A 89 -6.64 29.85 -11.71
N TYR A 90 -7.92 29.56 -11.41
CA TYR A 90 -8.30 28.33 -10.70
C TYR A 90 -8.11 27.08 -11.55
N GLU A 91 -8.48 27.14 -12.83
CA GLU A 91 -8.29 26.05 -13.79
C GLU A 91 -6.79 25.75 -13.98
N ALA A 92 -5.96 26.78 -14.15
CA ALA A 92 -4.51 26.65 -14.25
C ALA A 92 -3.90 26.04 -12.98
N LEU A 93 -4.40 26.39 -11.79
CA LEU A 93 -3.98 25.77 -10.52
C LEU A 93 -4.39 24.30 -10.45
N GLN A 94 -5.61 23.94 -10.88
CA GLN A 94 -6.05 22.54 -10.93
C GLN A 94 -5.18 21.70 -11.87
N GLU A 95 -4.86 22.22 -13.06
CA GLU A 95 -4.02 21.52 -14.03
C GLU A 95 -2.60 21.28 -13.47
N LYS A 96 -2.01 22.28 -12.80
CA LYS A 96 -0.70 22.12 -12.15
C LYS A 96 -0.72 21.04 -11.06
N LEU A 97 -1.72 21.04 -10.19
CA LEU A 97 -1.87 20.04 -9.14
C LEU A 97 -2.08 18.63 -9.71
N ALA A 98 -2.84 18.50 -10.81
CA ALA A 98 -3.03 17.22 -11.48
C ALA A 98 -1.71 16.67 -12.06
N LYS A 99 -0.94 17.52 -12.76
CA LYS A 99 0.38 17.14 -13.29
C LYS A 99 1.35 16.73 -12.19
N GLU A 100 1.36 17.45 -11.07
CA GLU A 100 2.22 17.11 -9.93
C GLU A 100 1.83 15.77 -9.30
N LYS A 101 0.54 15.47 -9.15
CA LYS A 101 0.08 14.16 -8.64
C LYS A 101 0.52 13.00 -9.54
N VAL A 102 0.41 13.16 -10.86
CA VAL A 102 0.87 12.15 -11.82
C VAL A 102 2.38 11.95 -11.70
N ALA A 103 3.16 13.03 -11.66
CA ALA A 103 4.61 12.95 -11.49
C ALA A 103 5.02 12.29 -10.15
N GLN A 104 4.28 12.57 -9.06
CA GLN A 104 4.51 11.92 -7.76
C GLN A 104 4.20 10.42 -7.80
N GLU A 105 3.12 10.01 -8.48
CA GLU A 105 2.75 8.62 -8.62
C GLU A 105 3.79 7.84 -9.45
N GLU A 106 4.24 8.42 -10.56
CA GLU A 106 5.33 7.86 -11.38
C GLU A 106 6.64 7.76 -10.59
N ALA A 107 6.99 8.79 -9.83
CA ALA A 107 8.17 8.77 -8.96
C ALA A 107 8.07 7.67 -7.89
N ARG A 108 6.88 7.45 -7.31
CA ARG A 108 6.64 6.38 -6.34
C ARG A 108 6.80 4.99 -7.00
N LYS A 109 6.21 4.78 -8.17
CA LYS A 109 6.35 3.53 -8.94
C LYS A 109 7.82 3.24 -9.27
N ASN A 110 8.58 4.24 -9.72
CA ASN A 110 10.01 4.08 -10.03
C ASN A 110 10.85 3.73 -8.79
N ARG A 111 10.54 4.32 -7.62
CA ARG A 111 11.22 3.95 -6.36
C ARG A 111 10.89 2.53 -5.93
N GLN A 112 9.64 2.10 -6.12
CA GLN A 112 9.23 0.74 -5.81
C GLN A 112 9.97 -0.28 -6.68
N LEU A 113 10.03 -0.05 -7.99
CA LEU A 113 10.76 -0.93 -8.92
C LEU A 113 12.25 -1.05 -8.55
N LYS A 114 12.91 0.07 -8.22
CA LYS A 114 14.31 0.04 -7.75
C LYS A 114 14.49 -0.78 -6.48
N TYR A 115 13.56 -0.67 -5.53
CA TYR A 115 13.60 -1.45 -4.31
C TYR A 115 13.42 -2.95 -4.60
N GLU A 116 12.51 -3.31 -5.52
CA GLU A 116 12.32 -4.69 -5.98
C GLU A 116 13.61 -5.23 -6.62
N GLU A 117 14.23 -4.47 -7.52
CA GLU A 117 15.53 -4.80 -8.14
C GLU A 117 16.64 -4.98 -7.08
N GLU A 118 16.80 -4.05 -6.13
CA GLU A 118 17.80 -4.14 -5.06
C GLU A 118 17.57 -5.36 -4.14
N VAL A 119 16.31 -5.70 -3.86
CA VAL A 119 15.96 -6.88 -3.06
C VAL A 119 16.31 -8.16 -3.82
N GLU A 120 16.03 -8.23 -5.11
CA GLU A 120 16.38 -9.37 -5.96
C GLU A 120 17.91 -9.55 -6.06
N GLU A 121 18.66 -8.48 -6.28
CA GLU A 121 20.12 -8.50 -6.31
C GLU A 121 20.69 -8.97 -4.96
N ARG A 122 20.13 -8.48 -3.85
CA ARG A 122 20.54 -8.89 -2.51
C ARG A 122 20.19 -10.35 -2.21
N ALA A 123 19.05 -10.85 -2.69
CA ALA A 123 18.66 -12.25 -2.57
C ALA A 123 19.61 -13.16 -3.37
N GLN A 124 19.93 -12.80 -4.61
CA GLN A 124 20.90 -13.56 -5.43
C GLN A 124 22.30 -13.56 -4.80
N LYS A 125 22.75 -12.43 -4.25
CA LYS A 125 24.04 -12.35 -3.56
C LYS A 125 24.08 -13.24 -2.30
N LYS A 126 22.97 -13.33 -1.56
CA LYS A 126 22.84 -14.25 -0.41
C LYS A 126 22.83 -15.71 -0.85
N LEU A 127 22.15 -16.07 -1.94
CA LEU A 127 22.17 -17.44 -2.49
C LEU A 127 23.58 -17.85 -2.92
N LYS A 128 24.38 -16.93 -3.49
CA LYS A 128 25.78 -17.20 -3.86
C LYS A 128 26.73 -17.27 -2.65
N ALA A 129 26.42 -16.55 -1.56
CA ALA A 129 27.21 -16.56 -0.32
C ALA A 129 26.82 -17.69 0.65
N GLN A 130 25.64 -18.29 0.48
CA GLN A 130 25.23 -19.56 1.11
C GLN A 130 25.32 -20.69 0.09
N ALA A 131 26.47 -20.89 -0.54
CA ALA A 131 26.85 -22.25 -0.87
C ALA A 131 27.24 -22.88 0.48
N PRO A 132 26.41 -23.73 1.09
CA PRO A 132 26.82 -24.38 2.31
C PRO A 132 28.09 -25.16 1.97
N THR A 133 29.14 -24.99 2.75
CA THR A 133 30.28 -25.90 2.82
C THR A 133 29.77 -27.24 3.36
N VAL A 134 28.90 -27.90 2.60
CA VAL A 134 28.54 -29.30 2.81
C VAL A 134 29.68 -30.08 2.21
N ASP A 135 30.51 -30.62 3.08
CA ASP A 135 31.40 -31.72 2.73
C ASP A 135 30.52 -32.79 2.04
N PRO A 136 30.71 -33.10 0.75
CA PRO A 136 29.81 -33.97 -0.03
C PRO A 136 29.73 -35.42 0.48
N ARG A 137 30.39 -35.72 1.61
CA ARG A 137 30.40 -37.01 2.30
C ARG A 137 29.48 -37.09 3.52
N ASP A 138 28.77 -36.03 3.90
CA ASP A 138 27.84 -36.07 5.05
C ASP A 138 26.36 -36.18 4.60
N PRO A 139 25.78 -37.41 4.54
CA PRO A 139 24.38 -37.63 4.14
C PRO A 139 23.35 -37.11 5.16
N SER A 140 23.80 -36.61 6.31
CA SER A 140 22.96 -36.15 7.43
C SER A 140 22.23 -34.82 7.14
N ALA A 141 22.70 -34.03 6.18
CA ALA A 141 22.16 -32.70 5.89
C ALA A 141 20.91 -32.69 4.99
N ARG A 142 20.48 -33.84 4.46
CA ARG A 142 19.36 -33.92 3.49
C ARG A 142 17.97 -34.03 4.10
N GLY A 143 17.83 -33.87 5.42
CA GLY A 143 16.54 -34.01 6.11
C GLY A 143 16.10 -35.47 6.24
N SER A 144 15.22 -35.73 7.21
CA SER A 144 14.68 -37.04 7.51
C SER A 144 13.14 -37.02 7.49
N VAL A 145 12.55 -38.16 7.13
CA VAL A 145 11.11 -38.40 7.17
C VAL A 145 10.81 -39.59 8.07
N THR A 146 9.75 -39.47 8.87
CA THR A 146 9.27 -40.56 9.71
C THR A 146 8.27 -41.39 8.91
N LEU A 147 8.60 -42.66 8.66
CA LEU A 147 7.78 -43.60 7.88
C LEU A 147 7.25 -44.71 8.78
N ARG A 148 6.03 -45.17 8.52
CA ARG A 148 5.39 -46.28 9.22
C ARG A 148 5.28 -47.50 8.32
N LEU A 149 6.00 -48.56 8.66
CA LEU A 149 5.98 -49.84 7.95
C LEU A 149 4.88 -50.75 8.52
N LYS A 150 4.03 -51.27 7.64
CA LYS A 150 2.95 -52.21 7.96
C LYS A 150 3.22 -53.56 7.31
N GLY A 151 3.42 -54.58 8.15
CA GLY A 151 3.70 -55.94 7.72
C GLY A 151 2.50 -56.89 7.86
N PRO A 152 2.73 -58.21 7.94
CA PRO A 152 1.66 -59.20 8.12
C PRO A 152 0.90 -59.00 9.43
N SER A 153 -0.38 -59.38 9.44
CA SER A 153 -1.44 -59.00 10.40
C SER A 153 -1.13 -59.18 11.89
N ASN A 154 -0.13 -59.99 12.23
CA ASN A 154 0.16 -60.43 13.60
C ASN A 154 1.33 -59.69 14.26
N ILE A 155 1.98 -58.75 13.56
CA ILE A 155 3.15 -58.01 14.06
C ILE A 155 2.85 -56.51 14.02
N PRO A 156 3.13 -55.76 15.11
CA PRO A 156 2.88 -54.32 15.14
C PRO A 156 3.70 -53.57 14.09
N SER A 157 3.13 -52.49 13.57
CA SER A 157 3.79 -51.60 12.62
C SER A 157 5.08 -51.01 13.21
N LEU A 158 6.12 -50.88 12.38
CA LEU A 158 7.41 -50.29 12.75
C LEU A 158 7.48 -48.85 12.28
N THR A 159 7.82 -47.92 13.16
CA THR A 159 8.09 -46.52 12.80
C THR A 159 9.59 -46.30 12.66
N LEU A 160 10.04 -45.75 11.54
CA LEU A 160 11.44 -45.48 11.25
C LEU A 160 11.64 -44.02 10.83
N GLU A 161 12.67 -43.39 11.36
CA GLU A 161 13.21 -42.16 10.81
C GLU A 161 14.19 -42.51 9.67
N VAL A 162 13.89 -42.03 8.46
CA VAL A 162 14.60 -42.36 7.23
C VAL A 162 15.11 -41.06 6.60
N PRO A 163 16.44 -40.89 6.44
CA PRO A 163 16.98 -39.77 5.68
C PRO A 163 16.45 -39.78 4.24
N LEU A 164 16.11 -38.61 3.70
CA LEU A 164 15.50 -38.49 2.36
C LEU A 164 16.37 -39.12 1.24
N GLY A 165 17.69 -39.05 1.38
CA GLY A 165 18.65 -39.67 0.46
C GLY A 165 18.94 -41.17 0.69
N GLN A 166 18.37 -41.78 1.74
CA GLN A 166 18.59 -43.20 2.04
C GLN A 166 17.84 -44.08 1.03
N ARG A 167 18.52 -45.15 0.56
CA ARG A 167 17.90 -46.15 -0.32
C ARG A 167 16.84 -46.95 0.43
N LEU A 168 15.72 -47.21 -0.24
CA LEU A 168 14.61 -48.00 0.28
C LEU A 168 14.99 -49.46 0.56
N GLY A 169 16.07 -49.97 -0.03
CA GLY A 169 16.63 -51.28 0.33
C GLY A 169 16.98 -51.39 1.82
N VAL A 170 17.44 -50.32 2.46
CA VAL A 170 17.73 -50.31 3.90
C VAL A 170 16.44 -50.33 4.73
N VAL A 171 15.40 -49.65 4.27
CA VAL A 171 14.06 -49.66 4.88
C VAL A 171 13.45 -51.07 4.77
N ALA A 172 13.57 -51.71 3.61
CA ALA A 172 13.13 -53.09 3.39
C ALA A 172 13.88 -54.08 4.29
N GLN A 173 15.19 -53.89 4.48
CA GLN A 173 15.99 -54.72 5.38
C GLN A 173 15.51 -54.60 6.83
N LYS A 174 15.43 -53.37 7.37
CA LYS A 174 14.96 -53.13 8.75
C LYS A 174 13.54 -53.67 8.95
N GLY A 175 12.66 -53.48 7.96
CA GLY A 175 11.32 -54.07 7.95
C GLY A 175 11.36 -55.59 7.98
N SER A 176 12.16 -56.23 7.12
CA SER A 176 12.25 -57.69 7.06
C SER A 176 12.76 -58.31 8.36
N GLU A 177 13.71 -57.65 9.03
CA GLU A 177 14.23 -58.08 10.33
C GLU A 177 13.15 -57.97 11.41
N HIS A 178 12.44 -56.83 11.47
CA HIS A 178 11.33 -56.62 12.42
C HIS A 178 10.16 -57.58 12.22
N PHE A 179 9.78 -57.85 10.97
CA PHE A 179 8.69 -58.77 10.62
C PHE A 179 9.15 -60.23 10.51
N ARG A 180 10.42 -60.55 10.83
CA ARG A 180 11.01 -61.89 10.77
C ARG A 180 10.83 -62.59 9.41
N MET A 181 10.94 -61.84 8.32
CA MET A 181 10.87 -62.35 6.95
C MET A 181 12.22 -62.97 6.56
N LYS A 182 12.21 -64.23 6.11
CA LYS A 182 13.44 -65.03 5.93
C LYS A 182 14.26 -64.65 4.69
N ASP A 183 13.61 -64.20 3.63
CA ASP A 183 14.27 -63.93 2.36
C ASP A 183 14.07 -62.47 1.96
N ILE A 184 15.08 -61.65 2.25
CA ILE A 184 15.05 -60.23 1.90
C ILE A 184 14.81 -60.05 0.41
N ASN A 185 15.24 -60.94 -0.48
CA ASN A 185 15.07 -60.81 -1.94
C ASN A 185 13.62 -60.97 -2.40
N LYS A 186 12.78 -61.61 -1.60
CA LYS A 186 11.34 -61.72 -1.83
C LYS A 186 10.52 -60.59 -1.21
N VAL A 187 11.16 -59.67 -0.48
CA VAL A 187 10.50 -58.54 0.17
C VAL A 187 10.26 -57.40 -0.82
N ARG A 188 9.01 -56.94 -0.86
CA ARG A 188 8.54 -55.78 -1.64
C ARG A 188 8.01 -54.71 -0.69
N LEU A 189 8.37 -53.47 -0.99
CA LEU A 189 7.79 -52.28 -0.37
C LEU A 189 6.71 -51.76 -1.31
N ILE A 190 5.53 -51.45 -0.76
CA ILE A 190 4.37 -50.99 -1.51
C ILE A 190 3.91 -49.67 -0.91
N PHE A 191 3.74 -48.65 -1.76
CA PHE A 191 3.20 -47.36 -1.37
C PHE A 191 2.08 -46.98 -2.33
N HIS A 192 0.88 -46.69 -1.80
CA HIS A 192 -0.31 -46.40 -2.61
C HIS A 192 -0.60 -47.41 -3.73
N GLY A 193 -0.24 -48.68 -3.53
CA GLY A 193 -0.43 -49.76 -4.52
C GLY A 193 0.71 -49.94 -5.52
N GLU A 194 1.71 -49.07 -5.52
CA GLU A 194 2.90 -49.19 -6.37
C GLU A 194 4.01 -49.97 -5.66
N VAL A 195 4.68 -50.87 -6.39
CA VAL A 195 5.85 -51.60 -5.89
C VAL A 195 7.10 -50.77 -6.08
N LEU A 196 7.75 -50.40 -4.97
CA LEU A 196 8.93 -49.56 -4.97
C LEU A 196 10.21 -50.38 -5.22
N LYS A 197 11.17 -49.80 -5.94
CA LYS A 197 12.46 -50.45 -6.15
C LYS A 197 13.39 -50.17 -4.97
N ARG A 198 14.24 -51.14 -4.63
CA ARG A 198 15.21 -50.99 -3.50
C ARG A 198 16.30 -49.95 -3.76
N SER A 199 16.56 -49.66 -5.02
CA SER A 199 17.50 -48.62 -5.45
C SER A 199 16.96 -47.22 -5.26
N ASP A 200 15.64 -47.05 -5.15
CA ASP A 200 15.00 -45.76 -5.04
C ASP A 200 15.30 -45.14 -3.66
N THR A 201 15.16 -43.83 -3.56
CA THR A 201 15.29 -43.09 -2.31
C THR A 201 13.94 -42.60 -1.82
N ALA A 202 13.88 -42.20 -0.54
CA ALA A 202 12.64 -41.66 0.02
C ALA A 202 12.19 -40.36 -0.67
N GLU A 203 13.15 -39.53 -1.11
CA GLU A 203 12.88 -38.29 -1.84
C GLU A 203 12.19 -38.53 -3.21
N MET A 204 12.58 -39.58 -3.93
CA MET A 204 12.03 -39.87 -5.28
C MET A 204 10.53 -40.13 -5.28
N HIS A 205 10.01 -40.67 -4.18
CA HIS A 205 8.59 -41.01 -4.00
C HIS A 205 7.80 -39.93 -3.25
N GLY A 206 8.45 -38.81 -2.90
CA GLY A 206 7.79 -37.67 -2.27
C GLY A 206 7.21 -37.96 -0.89
N PHE A 207 7.81 -38.88 -0.14
CA PHE A 207 7.28 -39.27 1.18
C PHE A 207 7.19 -38.09 2.15
N ARG A 208 6.13 -38.11 2.94
CA ARG A 208 5.83 -37.14 3.99
C ARG A 208 5.90 -37.79 5.38
N GLN A 209 5.92 -36.94 6.39
CA GLN A 209 5.90 -37.36 7.79
C GLN A 209 4.63 -38.19 8.08
N GLY A 210 4.82 -39.42 8.53
CA GLY A 210 3.73 -40.33 8.91
C GLY A 210 3.22 -41.22 7.79
N ASP A 211 3.80 -41.15 6.59
CA ASP A 211 3.39 -42.00 5.46
C ASP A 211 3.54 -43.49 5.78
N VAL A 212 2.63 -44.29 5.23
CA VAL A 212 2.53 -45.72 5.51
C VAL A 212 3.00 -46.53 4.30
N LEU A 213 3.95 -47.43 4.56
CA LEU A 213 4.51 -48.36 3.58
C LEU A 213 4.09 -49.79 3.94
N ASP A 214 3.44 -50.48 3.01
CA ASP A 214 3.13 -51.90 3.16
C ASP A 214 4.34 -52.74 2.78
N ILE A 215 4.72 -53.70 3.62
CA ILE A 215 5.79 -54.64 3.35
C ILE A 215 5.22 -56.05 3.19
N LYS A 216 5.47 -56.66 2.03
CA LYS A 216 4.97 -58.00 1.68
C LYS A 216 6.12 -58.88 1.21
N GLN A 217 6.00 -60.18 1.48
CA GLN A 217 6.91 -61.19 0.96
C GLN A 217 6.17 -62.00 -0.11
N ASP A 218 6.77 -62.17 -1.28
CA ASP A 218 6.27 -63.13 -2.25
C ASP A 218 6.39 -64.54 -1.65
N SER A 219 5.31 -65.32 -1.67
CA SER A 219 5.30 -66.72 -1.24
C SER A 219 6.22 -67.56 -2.13
#